data_AF-X0SG13-F1
#
_entry.id   AF-X0SG13-F1
#
_cell.length_a   1.000
_cell.length_b   1.000
_cell.length_c   1.000
_cell.angle_alpha   90.00
_cell.angle_beta   90.00
_cell.angle_gamma   90.00
#
_symmetry.space_group_name_H-M   'P 1'
#
loop_
_entity.id
_entity.type
_entity.pdbx_description
1 polymer ?
#
loop_
_entity_poly.entity_id
_entity_poly.type
_entity_poly.pdbx_seq_one_letter_code
_entity_poly.pdbx_strand_id
1 'polypeptide(L)'
;MYSAHAAQHHYHFQLGEFDNIDQKTKTITLAALYDESGHTILPERHVHYDHLVIAIGSISNDFNTPGVKENCYFLDSTQQAQRFQHSLLDGFTRLHQDDNQQQALNIAIVGGGATGVELSAELYHVSNLLKLYGLTNMSPKRLHIHLIEAGPRILPALPERIASSAKRELLKLGVHVREHTQVKEATKYGFITKDDEQIEADIMVWAAGVKALILLKIWGFLSLLLIIKFG
;
A
#
# COMPACT_ATOMS: atom_id res chain seq x y z
N MET A 1 22.86 -9.54 -1.49
CA MET A 1 22.59 -9.60 -2.94
C MET A 1 22.07 -11.01 -3.26
N TYR A 2 20.92 -11.15 -3.91
CA TYR A 2 20.28 -12.46 -4.12
C TYR A 2 21.13 -13.44 -4.95
N SER A 3 21.99 -12.94 -5.83
CA SER A 3 22.95 -13.76 -6.59
C SER A 3 23.99 -14.45 -5.69
N ALA A 4 24.48 -13.78 -4.65
CA ALA A 4 25.43 -14.36 -3.70
C ALA A 4 24.76 -15.46 -2.85
N HIS A 5 23.52 -15.21 -2.40
CA HIS A 5 22.72 -16.22 -1.70
C HIS A 5 22.45 -17.43 -2.60
N ALA A 6 22.12 -17.20 -3.87
CA ALA A 6 21.88 -18.25 -4.87
C ALA A 6 23.11 -19.16 -5.06
N ALA A 7 24.30 -18.56 -5.17
CA ALA A 7 25.56 -19.30 -5.27
C ALA A 7 25.84 -20.19 -4.04
N GLN A 8 25.46 -19.74 -2.84
CA GLN A 8 25.64 -20.49 -1.59
C GLN A 8 24.59 -21.59 -1.36
N HIS A 9 23.41 -21.46 -1.98
CA HIS A 9 22.26 -22.33 -1.73
C HIS A 9 21.80 -23.12 -2.96
N HIS A 10 22.67 -23.28 -3.95
CA HIS A 10 22.48 -24.16 -5.11
C HIS A 10 21.20 -23.89 -5.92
N TYR A 11 20.81 -22.62 -6.07
CA TYR A 11 19.78 -22.21 -7.02
C TYR A 11 20.30 -21.11 -7.93
N HIS A 12 19.62 -20.87 -9.04
CA HIS A 12 19.94 -19.77 -9.94
C HIS A 12 18.98 -18.60 -9.71
N PHE A 13 19.53 -17.43 -9.43
CA PHE A 13 18.78 -16.18 -9.40
C PHE A 13 18.96 -15.44 -10.72
N GLN A 14 17.86 -15.04 -11.35
CA GLN A 14 17.88 -14.13 -12.48
C GLN A 14 17.18 -12.83 -12.10
N LEU A 15 17.95 -11.74 -12.03
CA LEU A 15 17.37 -10.41 -11.95
C LEU A 15 16.65 -10.11 -13.27
N GLY A 16 15.39 -9.70 -13.23
CA GLY A 16 14.64 -9.35 -14.41
C GLY A 16 13.17 -9.09 -14.10
N GLU A 17 12.52 -8.42 -15.04
CA GLU A 17 11.10 -8.15 -15.02
C GLU A 17 10.39 -9.18 -15.89
N PHE A 18 9.42 -9.90 -15.32
CA PHE A 18 8.63 -10.85 -16.10
C PHE A 18 7.79 -10.10 -17.11
N ASP A 19 7.83 -10.54 -18.36
CA ASP A 19 7.11 -9.91 -19.47
C ASP A 19 6.06 -10.87 -20.07
N ASN A 20 6.47 -12.12 -20.33
CA ASN A 20 5.60 -13.08 -21.01
C ASN A 20 5.83 -14.53 -20.57
N ILE A 21 4.83 -15.39 -20.81
CA ILE A 21 4.89 -16.84 -20.67
C ILE A 21 4.31 -17.51 -21.92
N ASP A 22 5.12 -18.34 -22.57
CA ASP A 22 4.66 -19.28 -23.58
C ASP A 22 4.52 -20.67 -22.95
N GLN A 23 3.27 -21.12 -22.80
CA GLN A 23 2.96 -22.43 -22.25
C GLN A 23 3.24 -23.59 -23.23
N LYS A 24 3.25 -23.32 -24.54
CA LYS A 24 3.50 -24.34 -25.57
C LYS A 24 4.98 -24.71 -25.60
N THR A 25 5.85 -23.70 -25.55
CA THR A 25 7.30 -23.90 -25.52
C THR A 25 7.87 -24.00 -24.10
N LYS A 26 7.01 -23.85 -23.09
CA LYS A 26 7.37 -23.76 -21.67
C LYS A 26 8.51 -22.79 -21.41
N THR A 27 8.32 -21.55 -21.85
CA THR A 27 9.32 -20.50 -21.79
C THR A 27 8.72 -19.26 -21.13
N ILE A 28 9.49 -18.57 -20.30
CA ILE A 28 9.15 -17.22 -19.84
C ILE A 28 10.12 -16.22 -20.46
N THR A 29 9.62 -15.01 -20.72
CA THR A 29 10.41 -13.86 -21.17
C THR A 29 10.64 -12.93 -20.01
N LEU A 30 11.90 -12.57 -19.80
CA LEU A 30 12.32 -11.49 -18.93
C LEU A 30 12.65 -10.28 -19.80
N ALA A 31 12.04 -9.14 -19.53
CA ALA A 31 12.28 -7.90 -20.24
C ALA A 31 13.75 -7.45 -20.14
N ALA A 32 14.17 -6.65 -21.11
CA ALA A 32 15.43 -5.94 -21.04
C ALA A 32 15.43 -4.93 -19.88
N LEU A 33 16.57 -4.81 -19.22
CA LEU A 33 16.80 -3.84 -18.15
C LEU A 33 17.71 -2.73 -18.67
N TYR A 34 17.33 -1.49 -18.43
CA TYR A 34 18.08 -0.30 -18.85
C TYR A 34 18.51 0.52 -17.64
N ASP A 35 19.63 1.24 -17.77
CA ASP A 35 20.03 2.27 -16.82
C ASP A 35 19.26 3.59 -17.05
N GLU A 36 19.46 4.58 -16.19
CA GLU A 36 18.82 5.90 -16.30
C GLU A 36 19.19 6.66 -17.59
N SER A 37 20.32 6.29 -18.23
CA SER A 37 20.78 6.88 -19.49
C SER A 37 20.25 6.12 -20.71
N GLY A 38 19.48 5.04 -20.50
CA GLY A 38 18.92 4.19 -21.53
C GLY A 38 19.87 3.11 -22.07
N HIS A 39 21.03 2.89 -21.45
CA HIS A 39 21.90 1.79 -21.84
C HIS A 39 21.36 0.46 -21.34
N THR A 40 21.44 -0.57 -22.17
CA THR A 40 21.04 -1.93 -21.79
C THR A 40 22.00 -2.49 -20.74
N ILE A 41 21.49 -2.74 -19.54
CA ILE A 41 22.17 -3.47 -18.47
C ILE A 41 22.04 -4.97 -18.71
N LEU A 42 20.83 -5.42 -19.04
CA LEU A 42 20.53 -6.82 -19.38
C LEU A 42 19.64 -6.85 -20.61
N PRO A 43 19.93 -7.68 -21.63
CA PRO A 43 19.01 -7.88 -22.73
C PRO A 43 17.77 -8.65 -22.28
N GLU A 44 16.76 -8.68 -23.15
CA GLU A 44 15.66 -9.62 -23.05
C GLU A 44 16.20 -11.06 -22.99
N ARG A 45 15.59 -11.90 -22.15
CA ARG A 45 16.03 -13.28 -21.93
C ARG A 45 14.84 -14.22 -21.91
N HIS A 46 15.04 -15.39 -22.51
CA HIS A 46 14.09 -16.48 -22.46
C HIS A 46 14.56 -17.57 -21.51
N VAL A 47 13.71 -18.01 -20.60
CA VAL A 47 14.03 -19.05 -19.61
C VAL A 47 13.05 -20.21 -19.76
N HIS A 48 13.57 -21.38 -20.11
CA HIS A 48 12.79 -22.61 -20.16
C HIS A 48 12.51 -23.17 -18.77
N TYR A 49 11.32 -23.75 -18.61
CA TYR A 49 10.89 -24.41 -17.38
C TYR A 49 10.23 -25.75 -17.65
N ASP A 50 10.34 -26.70 -16.71
CA ASP A 50 9.51 -27.91 -16.70
C ASP A 50 8.25 -27.68 -15.88
N HIS A 51 8.42 -26.99 -14.75
CA HIS A 51 7.39 -26.51 -13.82
C HIS A 51 7.62 -25.03 -13.52
N LEU A 52 6.54 -24.25 -13.48
CA LEU A 52 6.59 -22.82 -13.16
C LEU A 52 5.79 -22.53 -11.91
N VAL A 53 6.42 -21.86 -10.94
CA VAL A 53 5.76 -21.30 -9.75
C VAL A 53 5.67 -19.79 -9.95
N ILE A 54 4.46 -19.25 -9.90
CA ILE A 54 4.21 -17.81 -10.04
C ILE A 54 3.91 -17.24 -8.65
N ALA A 55 4.76 -16.32 -8.19
CA ALA A 55 4.66 -15.68 -6.89
C ALA A 55 4.89 -14.15 -6.99
N ILE A 56 4.28 -13.50 -7.98
CA ILE A 56 4.44 -12.06 -8.28
C ILE A 56 3.62 -11.12 -7.37
N GLY A 57 2.92 -11.68 -6.37
CA GLY A 57 2.13 -10.90 -5.42
C GLY A 57 0.84 -10.30 -5.99
N SER A 58 0.40 -9.20 -5.38
CA SER A 58 -0.85 -8.48 -5.66
C SER A 58 -0.66 -6.99 -5.49
N ILE A 59 -1.56 -6.21 -6.08
CA ILE A 59 -1.67 -4.75 -5.87
C ILE A 59 -2.99 -4.42 -5.21
N SER A 60 -3.10 -3.23 -4.64
CA SER A 60 -4.35 -2.70 -4.11
C SER A 60 -5.39 -2.57 -5.23
N ASN A 61 -6.62 -2.93 -4.93
CA ASN A 61 -7.73 -2.78 -5.87
C ASN A 61 -8.42 -1.43 -5.63
N ASP A 62 -8.28 -0.50 -6.57
CA ASP A 62 -9.03 0.75 -6.54
C ASP A 62 -10.52 0.59 -6.89
N PHE A 63 -10.95 -0.60 -7.33
CA PHE A 63 -12.30 -0.91 -7.80
C PHE A 63 -12.81 0.02 -8.93
N ASN A 64 -11.91 0.73 -9.62
CA ASN A 64 -12.21 1.86 -10.51
C ASN A 64 -13.05 2.96 -9.83
N THR A 65 -12.93 3.12 -8.51
CA THR A 65 -13.56 4.21 -7.77
C THR A 65 -12.99 5.55 -8.25
N PRO A 66 -13.82 6.48 -8.76
CA PRO A 66 -13.34 7.74 -9.32
C PRO A 66 -12.45 8.52 -8.35
N GLY A 67 -11.37 9.10 -8.86
CA GLY A 67 -10.46 9.96 -8.11
C GLY A 67 -9.48 9.25 -7.17
N VAL A 68 -9.61 7.93 -6.97
CA VAL A 68 -8.73 7.19 -6.04
C VAL A 68 -7.29 7.16 -6.55
N LYS A 69 -7.07 6.90 -7.85
CA LYS A 69 -5.72 6.87 -8.43
C LYS A 69 -5.02 8.22 -8.36
N GLU A 70 -5.79 9.30 -8.48
CA GLU A 70 -5.30 10.67 -8.57
C GLU A 70 -5.00 11.25 -7.19
N ASN A 71 -5.82 10.92 -6.19
CA ASN A 71 -5.79 11.60 -4.89
C ASN A 71 -5.30 10.72 -3.73
N CYS A 72 -5.21 9.39 -3.88
CA CYS A 72 -4.83 8.49 -2.78
C CYS A 72 -3.38 8.01 -2.88
N TYR A 73 -2.79 7.78 -1.71
CA TYR A 73 -1.59 6.96 -1.56
C TYR A 73 -1.97 5.48 -1.51
N PHE A 74 -1.18 4.67 -2.21
CA PHE A 74 -1.16 3.22 -2.06
C PHE A 74 0.10 2.82 -1.29
N LEU A 75 0.16 1.58 -0.79
CA LEU A 75 1.30 1.06 -0.02
C LEU A 75 1.81 -0.27 -0.59
N ASP A 76 1.62 -0.50 -1.89
CA ASP A 76 1.96 -1.78 -2.55
C ASP A 76 3.46 -1.91 -2.83
N SER A 77 4.20 -0.79 -2.85
CA SER A 77 5.65 -0.78 -3.07
C SER A 77 6.39 0.15 -2.12
N THR A 78 7.68 -0.10 -1.93
CA THR A 78 8.56 0.73 -1.10
C THR A 78 8.56 2.19 -1.56
N GLN A 79 8.57 2.44 -2.87
CA GLN A 79 8.53 3.81 -3.42
C GLN A 79 7.22 4.51 -3.06
N GLN A 80 6.09 3.80 -3.15
CA GLN A 80 4.80 4.36 -2.75
C GLN A 80 4.75 4.65 -1.25
N ALA A 81 5.22 3.73 -0.41
CA ALA A 81 5.32 3.92 1.04
C ALA A 81 6.23 5.11 1.41
N GLN A 82 7.36 5.29 0.72
CA GLN A 82 8.24 6.44 0.91
C GLN A 82 7.57 7.76 0.51
N ARG A 83 6.81 7.79 -0.59
CA ARG A 83 6.03 8.97 -0.98
C ARG A 83 5.00 9.34 0.09
N PHE A 84 4.28 8.35 0.62
CA PHE A 84 3.35 8.54 1.73
C PHE A 84 4.07 9.09 2.97
N GLN A 85 5.20 8.49 3.36
CA GLN A 85 6.00 8.93 4.49
C GLN A 85 6.46 10.39 4.35
N HIS A 86 6.95 10.80 3.18
CA HIS A 86 7.33 12.18 2.92
C HIS A 86 6.14 13.13 3.09
N SER A 87 4.98 12.82 2.50
CA SER A 87 3.79 13.67 2.62
C SER A 87 3.27 13.76 4.05
N LEU A 88 3.41 12.68 4.82
CA LEU A 88 3.11 12.66 6.25
C LEU A 88 4.04 13.60 7.04
N LEU A 89 5.35 13.52 6.80
CA LEU A 89 6.34 14.42 7.42
C LEU A 89 6.12 15.88 7.04
N ASP A 90 5.77 16.16 5.80
CA ASP A 90 5.41 17.50 5.32
C ASP A 90 4.16 18.02 6.06
N GLY A 91 3.15 17.17 6.23
CA GLY A 91 1.94 17.48 6.99
C GLY A 91 2.23 17.82 8.44
N PHE A 92 3.05 17.00 9.11
CA PHE A 92 3.49 17.27 10.48
C PHE A 92 4.33 18.54 10.60
N THR A 93 5.21 18.81 9.63
CA THR A 93 6.02 20.03 9.63
C THR A 93 5.15 21.28 9.50
N ARG A 94 4.17 21.29 8.59
CA ARG A 94 3.19 22.38 8.46
C ARG A 94 2.39 22.58 9.74
N LEU A 95 1.89 21.49 10.32
CA LEU A 95 1.10 21.53 11.54
C LEU A 95 1.92 22.03 12.75
N HIS A 96 3.20 21.68 12.82
CA HIS A 96 4.10 22.16 13.87
C HIS A 96 4.37 23.66 13.78
N GLN A 97 4.51 24.21 12.57
CA GLN A 97 4.71 25.65 12.32
C GLN A 97 3.45 26.48 12.53
N ASP A 98 2.27 25.85 12.51
CA ASP A 98 1.01 26.54 12.72
C ASP A 98 0.74 26.75 14.22
N ASP A 99 0.72 28.03 14.62
CA ASP A 99 0.39 28.48 15.97
C ASP A 99 -1.10 28.27 16.31
N ASN A 100 -1.96 28.08 15.29
CA ASN A 100 -3.36 27.74 15.50
C ASN A 100 -3.50 26.30 16.00
N GLN A 101 -3.74 26.18 17.31
CA GLN A 101 -3.96 24.90 17.98
C GLN A 101 -5.25 24.19 17.55
N GLN A 102 -6.16 24.87 16.85
CA GLN A 102 -7.37 24.28 16.27
C GLN A 102 -7.09 23.60 14.93
N GLN A 103 -5.96 23.90 14.29
CA GLN A 103 -5.57 23.20 13.08
C GLN A 103 -5.24 21.75 13.42
N ALA A 104 -5.76 20.83 12.61
CA ALA A 104 -5.51 19.41 12.68
C ALA A 104 -5.08 18.89 11.30
N LEU A 105 -4.35 17.78 11.30
CA LEU A 105 -4.08 16.97 10.12
C LEU A 105 -5.10 15.82 10.09
N ASN A 106 -5.90 15.77 9.04
CA ASN A 106 -6.92 14.75 8.84
C ASN A 106 -6.38 13.67 7.89
N ILE A 107 -6.34 12.43 8.35
CA ILE A 107 -5.88 11.27 7.59
C ILE A 107 -7.04 10.30 7.44
N ALA A 108 -7.42 9.96 6.22
CA ALA A 108 -8.43 8.95 5.95
C ALA A 108 -7.82 7.72 5.29
N ILE A 109 -8.08 6.56 5.87
CA ILE A 109 -7.57 5.26 5.44
C ILE A 109 -8.76 4.40 5.06
N VAL A 110 -8.87 4.03 3.78
CA VAL A 110 -9.92 3.15 3.28
C VAL A 110 -9.42 1.71 3.30
N GLY A 111 -10.17 0.82 3.94
CA GLY A 111 -9.88 -0.60 4.08
C GLY A 111 -9.59 -1.01 5.53
N GLY A 112 -10.55 -1.63 6.20
CA GLY A 112 -10.45 -2.16 7.56
C GLY A 112 -9.72 -3.50 7.67
N GLY A 113 -8.89 -3.86 6.68
CA GLY A 113 -8.03 -5.05 6.72
C GLY A 113 -6.82 -4.86 7.65
N ALA A 114 -5.92 -5.85 7.68
CA ALA A 114 -4.73 -5.81 8.53
C ALA A 114 -3.91 -4.53 8.30
N THR A 115 -3.60 -4.20 7.04
CA THR A 115 -2.82 -3.02 6.66
C THR A 115 -3.45 -1.72 7.15
N GLY A 116 -4.75 -1.49 6.94
CA GLY A 116 -5.39 -0.25 7.37
C GLY A 116 -5.49 -0.11 8.88
N VAL A 117 -5.70 -1.23 9.59
CA VAL A 117 -5.73 -1.26 11.07
C VAL A 117 -4.34 -1.00 11.65
N GLU A 118 -3.30 -1.67 11.15
CA GLU A 118 -1.92 -1.47 11.60
C GLU A 118 -1.46 -0.03 11.33
N LEU A 119 -1.71 0.48 10.12
CA LEU A 119 -1.36 1.86 9.78
C LEU A 119 -2.04 2.88 10.71
N SER A 120 -3.33 2.68 11.01
CA SER A 120 -4.08 3.55 11.91
C SER A 120 -3.49 3.58 13.32
N ALA A 121 -3.06 2.42 13.84
CA ALA A 121 -2.42 2.32 15.14
C ALA A 121 -1.02 2.97 15.15
N GLU A 122 -0.21 2.72 14.13
CA GLU A 122 1.15 3.27 14.02
C GLU A 122 1.17 4.79 13.88
N LEU A 123 0.25 5.38 13.09
CA LEU A 123 0.17 6.83 12.94
C LEU A 123 -0.09 7.56 14.27
N TYR A 124 -0.88 6.96 15.16
CA TYR A 124 -1.06 7.49 16.51
C TYR A 124 0.27 7.51 17.28
N HIS A 125 1.05 6.43 17.22
CA HIS A 125 2.35 6.34 17.89
C HIS A 125 3.36 7.35 17.32
N VAL A 126 3.39 7.53 16.00
CA VAL A 126 4.25 8.53 15.33
C VAL A 126 3.97 9.94 15.87
N SER A 127 2.71 10.31 16.07
CA SER A 127 2.36 11.64 16.60
C SER A 127 2.94 11.91 18.00
N ASN A 128 3.04 10.86 18.84
CA ASN A 128 3.67 10.96 20.16
C ASN A 128 5.18 11.03 20.08
N LEU A 129 5.79 10.26 19.18
CA LEU A 129 7.24 10.27 18.95
C LEU A 129 7.74 11.64 18.48
N LEU A 130 7.00 12.33 17.61
CA LEU A 130 7.42 13.62 17.06
C LEU A 130 7.64 14.71 18.13
N LYS A 131 6.91 14.64 19.25
CA LYS A 131 7.18 15.51 20.40
C LYS A 131 8.57 15.33 20.97
N LEU A 132 9.05 14.08 21.02
CA LEU A 132 10.38 13.74 21.53
C LEU A 132 11.49 14.24 20.58
N TYR A 133 11.18 14.38 19.29
CA TYR A 133 12.10 14.89 18.27
C TYR A 133 12.06 16.43 18.11
N GLY A 134 11.46 17.14 19.07
CA GLY A 134 11.49 18.61 19.09
C GLY A 134 10.32 19.31 18.39
N LEU A 135 9.37 18.56 17.81
CA LEU A 135 8.13 19.14 17.28
C LEU A 135 7.13 19.37 18.41
N THR A 136 7.45 20.25 19.35
CA THR A 136 6.73 20.44 20.62
C THR A 136 5.27 20.89 20.45
N ASN A 137 4.96 21.61 19.38
CA ASN A 137 3.58 22.02 19.03
C ASN A 137 2.71 20.87 18.50
N MET A 138 3.26 19.68 18.27
CA MET A 138 2.48 18.52 17.86
C MET A 138 1.74 17.94 19.06
N SER A 139 0.49 17.51 18.85
CA SER A 139 -0.24 16.71 19.83
C SER A 139 -1.12 15.67 19.14
N PRO A 140 -1.39 14.51 19.78
CA PRO A 140 -2.33 13.53 19.23
C PRO A 140 -3.72 14.11 18.96
N LYS A 141 -4.11 15.19 19.66
CA LYS A 141 -5.41 15.87 19.45
C LYS A 141 -5.48 16.65 18.13
N ARG A 142 -4.33 16.95 17.52
CA ARG A 142 -4.24 17.62 16.21
C ARG A 142 -4.08 16.62 15.07
N LEU A 143 -4.24 15.32 15.34
CA LEU A 143 -4.20 14.28 14.34
C LEU A 143 -5.54 13.54 14.38
N HIS A 144 -6.33 13.69 13.33
CA HIS A 144 -7.61 13.01 13.19
C HIS A 144 -7.46 11.87 12.18
N ILE A 145 -7.71 10.65 12.63
CA ILE A 145 -7.56 9.46 11.79
C ILE A 145 -8.93 8.84 11.58
N HIS A 146 -9.34 8.68 10.33
CA HIS A 146 -10.54 7.94 9.93
C HIS A 146 -10.14 6.61 9.32
N LEU A 147 -10.58 5.49 9.91
CA LEU A 147 -10.47 4.16 9.31
C LEU A 147 -11.83 3.77 8.74
N ILE A 148 -11.92 3.66 7.42
CA ILE A 148 -13.18 3.49 6.68
C ILE A 148 -13.27 2.04 6.18
N GLU A 149 -14.32 1.34 6.56
CA GLU A 149 -14.58 -0.04 6.17
C GLU A 149 -15.99 -0.18 5.59
N ALA A 150 -16.09 -0.74 4.39
CA ALA A 150 -17.37 -0.93 3.71
C ALA A 150 -18.25 -2.00 4.38
N GLY A 151 -17.63 -3.04 4.93
CA GLY A 151 -18.29 -4.11 5.63
C GLY A 151 -18.70 -3.75 7.07
N PRO A 152 -19.34 -4.71 7.77
CA PRO A 152 -19.87 -4.48 9.10
C PRO A 152 -18.80 -4.41 10.21
N ARG A 153 -17.55 -4.79 9.91
CA ARG A 153 -16.46 -4.85 10.90
C ARG A 153 -15.09 -4.78 10.25
N ILE A 154 -14.14 -4.20 10.98
CA ILE A 154 -12.70 -4.33 10.67
C ILE A 154 -12.21 -5.77 10.88
N LEU A 155 -11.08 -6.10 10.27
CA LEU A 155 -10.43 -7.43 10.29
C LEU A 155 -11.43 -8.57 10.03
N PRO A 156 -12.19 -8.53 8.91
CA PRO A 156 -13.27 -9.49 8.67
C PRO A 156 -12.80 -10.95 8.55
N ALA A 157 -11.51 -11.16 8.25
CA ALA A 157 -10.89 -12.49 8.20
C ALA A 157 -10.54 -13.05 9.60
N LEU A 158 -10.58 -12.24 10.67
CA LEU A 158 -10.24 -12.66 12.02
C LEU A 158 -11.49 -12.99 12.85
N PRO A 159 -11.35 -13.80 13.91
CA PRO A 159 -12.44 -14.06 14.86
C PRO A 159 -12.98 -12.76 15.46
N GLU A 160 -14.30 -12.70 15.70
CA GLU A 160 -14.99 -11.52 16.22
C GLU A 160 -14.34 -10.94 17.47
N ARG A 161 -14.00 -11.80 18.44
CA ARG A 161 -13.31 -11.37 19.66
C ARG A 161 -12.04 -10.56 19.39
N ILE A 162 -11.27 -10.93 18.36
CA ILE A 162 -10.03 -10.24 17.98
C ILE A 162 -10.34 -8.92 17.30
N ALA A 163 -11.24 -8.92 16.31
CA ALA A 163 -11.67 -7.71 15.61
C ALA A 163 -12.26 -6.66 16.58
N SER A 164 -13.15 -7.07 17.49
CA SER A 164 -13.72 -6.18 18.50
C SER A 164 -12.67 -5.65 19.47
N SER A 165 -11.68 -6.48 19.84
CA SER A 165 -10.58 -6.01 20.69
C SER A 165 -9.71 -4.98 19.97
N ALA A 166 -9.34 -5.21 18.72
CA ALA A 166 -8.58 -4.27 17.90
C ALA A 166 -9.36 -2.94 17.74
N LYS A 167 -10.66 -3.01 17.44
CA LYS A 167 -11.53 -1.83 17.34
C LYS A 167 -11.52 -1.02 18.63
N ARG A 168 -11.67 -1.67 19.80
CA ARG A 168 -11.62 -0.97 21.09
C ARG A 168 -10.29 -0.26 21.29
N GLU A 169 -9.16 -0.89 20.96
CA GLU A 169 -7.86 -0.23 21.10
C GLU A 169 -7.75 0.97 20.15
N LEU A 170 -8.13 0.83 18.88
CA LEU A 170 -8.17 1.97 17.94
C LEU A 170 -9.03 3.14 18.45
N LEU A 171 -10.21 2.85 19.01
CA LEU A 171 -11.07 3.88 19.59
C LEU A 171 -10.42 4.58 20.79
N LYS A 172 -9.67 3.84 21.64
CA LYS A 172 -8.89 4.46 22.74
C LYS A 172 -7.76 5.35 22.23
N LEU A 173 -7.18 5.02 21.09
CA LEU A 173 -6.20 5.87 20.40
C LEU A 173 -6.86 7.09 19.72
N GLY A 174 -8.19 7.21 19.75
CA GLY A 174 -8.92 8.31 19.12
C GLY A 174 -9.10 8.14 17.61
N VAL A 175 -8.89 6.94 17.07
CA VAL A 175 -9.20 6.65 15.66
C VAL A 175 -10.71 6.56 15.48
N HIS A 176 -11.22 7.27 14.48
CA HIS A 176 -12.62 7.22 14.06
C HIS A 176 -12.84 6.01 13.14
N VAL A 177 -13.26 4.89 13.71
CA VAL A 177 -13.57 3.67 12.95
C VAL A 177 -14.98 3.77 12.36
N ARG A 178 -15.07 3.84 11.03
CA ARG A 178 -16.30 3.99 10.24
C ARG A 178 -16.60 2.70 9.49
N GLU A 179 -17.30 1.79 10.15
CA GLU A 179 -17.84 0.56 9.53
C GLU A 179 -19.10 0.89 8.72
N HIS A 180 -19.57 -0.06 7.90
CA HIS A 180 -20.72 0.13 7.02
C HIS A 180 -20.60 1.35 6.09
N THR A 181 -19.38 1.80 5.81
CA THR A 181 -19.12 3.05 5.11
C THR A 181 -18.41 2.74 3.79
N GLN A 182 -19.18 2.74 2.70
CA GLN A 182 -18.62 2.52 1.37
C GLN A 182 -18.27 3.85 0.70
N VAL A 183 -17.04 3.97 0.18
CA VAL A 183 -16.60 5.13 -0.60
C VAL A 183 -17.14 5.05 -2.04
N LYS A 184 -17.71 6.16 -2.52
CA LYS A 184 -18.23 6.36 -3.87
C LYS A 184 -17.20 7.02 -4.79
N GLU A 185 -16.47 8.00 -4.29
CA GLU A 185 -15.38 8.68 -5.00
C GLU A 185 -14.39 9.34 -4.03
N ALA A 186 -13.18 9.64 -4.53
CA ALA A 186 -12.21 10.46 -3.86
C ALA A 186 -12.09 11.81 -4.58
N THR A 187 -12.03 12.88 -3.82
CA THR A 187 -11.82 14.25 -4.30
C THR A 187 -10.55 14.80 -3.68
N LYS A 188 -10.06 15.95 -4.14
CA LYS A 188 -8.93 16.64 -3.50
C LYS A 188 -9.15 17.04 -2.03
N TYR A 189 -10.39 16.96 -1.53
CA TYR A 189 -10.76 17.37 -0.18
C TYR A 189 -11.10 16.20 0.76
N GLY A 190 -11.08 14.97 0.24
CA GLY A 190 -11.50 13.79 0.99
C GLY A 190 -12.38 12.84 0.19
N PHE A 191 -13.06 11.94 0.88
CA PHE A 191 -13.90 10.91 0.28
C PHE A 191 -15.37 11.30 0.33
N ILE A 192 -16.11 10.97 -0.74
CA ILE A 192 -17.56 10.99 -0.75
C ILE A 192 -18.05 9.55 -0.58
N THR A 193 -18.91 9.31 0.40
CA THR A 193 -19.50 7.99 0.67
C THR A 193 -20.66 7.71 -0.27
N LYS A 194 -21.16 6.47 -0.29
CA LYS A 194 -22.36 6.11 -1.04
C LYS A 194 -23.63 6.81 -0.55
N ASP A 195 -23.65 7.25 0.70
CA ASP A 195 -24.74 8.02 1.30
C ASP A 195 -24.55 9.53 1.11
N ASP A 196 -23.63 9.93 0.22
CA ASP A 196 -23.28 11.32 -0.11
C ASP A 196 -22.74 12.14 1.07
N GLU A 197 -22.30 11.48 2.16
CA GLU A 197 -21.50 12.11 3.22
C GLU A 197 -20.06 12.37 2.75
N GLN A 198 -19.53 13.56 3.05
CA GLN A 198 -18.12 13.89 2.85
C GLN A 198 -17.30 13.59 4.12
N ILE A 199 -16.23 12.82 3.94
CA ILE A 199 -15.20 12.59 4.95
C ILE A 199 -13.97 13.38 4.54
N GLU A 200 -13.71 14.49 5.23
CA GLU A 200 -12.59 15.38 4.94
C GLU A 200 -11.24 14.73 5.27
N ALA A 201 -10.25 14.92 4.41
CA ALA A 201 -8.91 14.39 4.61
C ALA A 201 -7.86 15.21 3.86
N ASP A 202 -6.75 15.50 4.53
CA ASP A 202 -5.54 16.10 3.95
C ASP A 202 -4.65 15.02 3.32
N ILE A 203 -4.67 13.81 3.90
CA ILE A 203 -3.94 12.65 3.40
C ILE A 203 -4.92 11.48 3.27
N MET A 204 -5.07 10.95 2.07
CA MET A 204 -5.94 9.82 1.77
C MET A 204 -5.11 8.59 1.43
N VAL A 205 -5.33 7.49 2.14
CA VAL A 205 -4.66 6.21 1.90
C VAL A 205 -5.69 5.18 1.47
N TRP A 206 -5.44 4.50 0.35
CA TRP A 206 -6.26 3.39 -0.12
C TRP A 206 -5.56 2.07 0.17
N ALA A 207 -6.04 1.36 1.19
CA ALA A 207 -5.56 0.05 1.64
C ALA A 207 -6.66 -1.02 1.47
N ALA A 208 -7.67 -0.76 0.65
CA ALA A 208 -8.82 -1.64 0.45
C ALA A 208 -8.66 -2.53 -0.78
N GLY A 209 -8.97 -3.81 -0.58
CA GLY A 209 -9.02 -4.81 -1.64
C GLY A 209 -7.64 -5.18 -2.17
N VAL A 210 -7.44 -6.46 -2.42
CA VAL A 210 -6.30 -6.95 -3.19
C VAL A 210 -6.80 -7.38 -4.56
N LYS A 211 -6.07 -6.98 -5.58
CA LYS A 211 -6.22 -7.47 -6.94
C LYS A 211 -4.92 -8.18 -7.29
N ALA A 212 -5.03 -9.41 -7.81
CA ALA A 212 -3.86 -10.04 -8.41
C ALA A 212 -3.24 -9.05 -9.40
N LEU A 213 -1.91 -8.88 -9.33
CA LEU A 213 -1.20 -8.14 -10.37
C LEU A 213 -1.60 -8.78 -11.69
N ILE A 214 -2.23 -8.00 -12.58
CA ILE A 214 -3.01 -8.55 -13.69
C ILE A 214 -2.05 -9.21 -14.69
N LEU A 215 -1.74 -10.48 -14.47
CA LEU A 215 -1.40 -11.43 -15.52
C LEU A 215 -2.67 -11.96 -16.19
N LEU A 216 -3.83 -11.82 -15.54
CA LEU A 216 -5.04 -12.59 -15.85
C LEU A 216 -6.02 -11.95 -16.85
N LYS A 217 -5.75 -10.73 -17.35
CA LYS A 217 -6.42 -10.24 -18.56
C LYS A 217 -5.48 -10.42 -19.76
N ILE A 218 -5.26 -11.68 -20.15
CA ILE A 218 -4.83 -12.06 -21.49
C ILE A 218 -3.42 -11.52 -21.86
N TRP A 219 -2.37 -12.30 -21.58
CA TRP A 219 -1.18 -12.37 -22.45
C TRP A 219 -0.50 -11.01 -22.74
N GLY A 220 0.27 -10.53 -21.77
CA GLY A 220 1.28 -9.49 -21.96
C GLY A 220 1.22 -8.44 -20.87
N PHE A 221 2.05 -8.58 -19.82
CA PHE A 221 2.44 -7.47 -18.94
C PHE A 221 3.69 -7.76 -18.10
N LEU A 222 4.38 -6.63 -17.86
CA LEU A 222 5.63 -6.32 -17.16
C LEU A 222 5.52 -6.33 -15.60
N SER A 223 6.47 -7.01 -14.93
CA SER A 223 7.23 -6.67 -13.68
C SER A 223 7.49 -7.81 -12.68
N LEU A 224 8.80 -7.93 -12.36
CA LEU A 224 9.59 -8.77 -11.44
C LEU A 224 9.06 -10.13 -10.95
N LEU A 225 9.78 -11.18 -11.38
CA LEU A 225 9.62 -12.57 -10.93
C LEU A 225 10.92 -13.06 -10.30
N LEU A 226 10.83 -13.64 -9.10
CA LEU A 226 11.86 -14.49 -8.55
C LEU A 226 11.72 -15.88 -9.18
N ILE A 227 12.56 -16.21 -10.17
CA ILE A 227 12.63 -17.57 -10.71
C ILE A 227 13.61 -18.35 -9.84
N ILE A 228 13.10 -19.35 -9.10
CA ILE A 228 13.94 -20.37 -8.45
C ILE A 228 13.95 -21.57 -9.39
N LYS A 229 15.06 -21.78 -10.09
CA LYS A 229 15.28 -23.02 -10.84
C LYS A 229 15.92 -24.04 -9.89
N PHE A 230 15.22 -25.14 -9.63
CA PHE A 230 15.81 -26.33 -9.02
C PHE A 230 16.54 -27.10 -10.12
N GLY A 231 17.84 -27.36 -9.88
CA GLY A 231 18.67 -28.24 -10.71
C GLY A 231 18.65 -29.67 -10.19
#